data_AF-A0A9W6CW09-F1
#
_entry.id   AF-A0A9W6CW09-F1
#
_cell.length_a   1.000
_cell.length_b   1.000
_cell.length_c   1.000
_cell.angle_alpha   90.00
_cell.angle_beta   90.00
_cell.angle_gamma   90.00
#
_symmetry.space_group_name_H-M   'P 1'
#
loop_
_entity.id
_entity.type
_entity.pdbx_description
1 polymer ?
#
loop_
_entity_poly.entity_id
_entity_poly.type
_entity_poly.pdbx_seq_one_letter_code
_entity_poly.pdbx_strand_id
1 'polypeptide(L)' 'MGVNYGFDRVRFLAPVTVGSRVRVVGQVTDATPGRSGVRVTQDLTVEIEESETPALAAQWLTLVVPRPAP' A
#
# COMPACT_ATOMS: atom_id res chain seq x y z
N MET A 1 2.09 0.07 -15.55
CA MET A 1 0.80 0.39 -14.89
C MET A 1 0.72 -0.44 -13.62
N GLY A 2 0.38 0.15 -12.48
CA GLY A 2 0.15 -0.62 -11.23
C GLY A 2 -1.33 -0.95 -11.10
N VAL A 3 -1.64 -2.23 -10.91
CA VAL A 3 -3.00 -2.70 -10.63
C VAL A 3 -3.07 -3.04 -9.15
N ASN A 4 -4.02 -2.43 -8.42
CA ASN A 4 -4.32 -2.84 -7.05
C ASN A 4 -4.83 -4.29 -7.11
N TYR A 5 -4.06 -5.20 -6.51
CA TYR A 5 -4.34 -6.63 -6.49
C TYR A 5 -4.91 -7.07 -5.13
N GLY A 6 -5.42 -6.12 -4.35
CA GLY A 6 -5.98 -6.31 -3.04
C GLY A 6 -4.95 -6.21 -1.91
N PHE A 7 -5.32 -6.83 -0.78
CA PHE A 7 -4.58 -6.80 0.47
C PHE A 7 -4.62 -8.18 1.11
N ASP A 8 -3.49 -8.67 1.59
CA ASP A 8 -3.47 -9.88 2.44
C ASP A 8 -4.01 -9.55 3.84
N ARG A 9 -3.75 -8.33 4.32
CA ARG A 9 -4.28 -7.82 5.58
C ARG A 9 -4.49 -6.31 5.52
N VAL A 10 -5.58 -5.85 6.13
CA VAL A 10 -5.83 -4.43 6.40
C VAL A 10 -6.45 -4.28 7.79
N ARG A 11 -6.03 -3.25 8.53
CA ARG A 11 -6.57 -2.87 9.83
C ARG A 11 -6.73 -1.36 9.87
N PHE A 12 -7.92 -0.90 10.24
CA PHE A 12 -8.21 0.49 10.55
C PHE A 12 -8.13 0.64 12.07
N LEU A 13 -7.18 1.44 12.53
CA LEU A 13 -6.80 1.52 13.95
C LEU A 13 -7.31 2.80 14.60
N ALA A 14 -7.34 3.91 13.85
CA ALA A 14 -7.87 5.19 14.30
C ALA A 14 -8.68 5.87 13.19
N PRO A 15 -9.75 6.62 13.52
CA PRO A 15 -10.48 7.41 12.55
C PRO A 15 -9.63 8.58 12.04
N VAL A 16 -9.75 8.90 10.76
CA VAL A 16 -9.18 10.12 10.16
C VAL A 16 -10.28 11.17 10.10
N THR A 17 -10.15 12.25 10.87
CA THR A 17 -11.13 13.33 10.86
C THR A 17 -10.92 14.25 9.65
N VAL A 18 -11.96 14.97 9.25
CA VAL A 18 -11.86 15.93 8.13
C VAL A 18 -10.83 17.00 8.48
N GLY A 19 -9.93 17.28 7.53
CA GLY A 19 -8.85 18.24 7.71
C GLY A 19 -7.58 17.67 8.33
N SER A 20 -7.57 16.41 8.79
CA SER A 20 -6.34 15.73 9.21
C SER A 20 -5.34 15.65 8.06
N ARG A 21 -4.06 15.88 8.39
CA ARG A 21 -2.94 15.62 7.48
C ARG A 21 -2.46 14.19 7.71
N VAL A 22 -2.30 13.44 6.63
CA VAL A 22 -1.87 12.04 6.66
C VAL A 22 -0.68 11.81 5.74
N ARG A 23 0.17 10.85 6.09
CA ARG A 23 1.25 10.36 5.22
C ARG A 23 1.28 8.84 5.18
N VAL A 24 1.75 8.29 4.07
CA VAL A 24 1.99 6.85 3.95
C VAL A 24 3.48 6.59 4.08
N VAL A 25 3.83 5.66 4.95
CA VAL A 25 5.17 5.08 5.02
C VAL A 25 5.05 3.61 4.60
N GLY A 26 6.00 3.15 3.79
CA GLY A 26 5.90 1.85 3.17
C GLY A 26 7.23 1.18 2.90
N GLN A 27 7.24 -0.14 2.97
CA GLN A 27 8.38 -0.97 2.61
C GLN A 27 7.92 -2.06 1.63
N VAL A 28 8.70 -2.26 0.56
CA VAL A 28 8.54 -3.43 -0.32
C VAL A 28 9.09 -4.64 0.43
N THR A 29 8.24 -5.64 0.67
CA THR A 29 8.61 -6.87 1.39
C THR A 29 8.84 -8.05 0.45
N ASP A 30 8.22 -8.03 -0.74
CA ASP A 30 8.44 -9.02 -1.79
C ASP A 30 8.25 -8.41 -3.18
N ALA A 31 8.99 -8.92 -4.16
CA ALA A 31 8.81 -8.61 -5.57
C ALA A 31 9.02 -9.86 -6.42
N THR A 32 7.92 -10.52 -6.78
CA THR A 32 7.91 -11.79 -7.51
C THR A 32 7.54 -11.57 -8.98
N PRO A 33 8.43 -11.88 -9.95
CA PRO A 33 8.10 -11.84 -11.36
C PRO A 33 7.03 -12.88 -11.73
N GLY A 34 6.11 -12.50 -12.63
CA GLY A 34 5.08 -13.37 -13.17
C GLY A 34 4.82 -13.08 -14.66
N ARG A 35 3.97 -13.90 -15.29
CA ARG A 35 3.70 -13.80 -16.74
C ARG A 35 3.16 -12.44 -17.18
N SER A 36 2.34 -11.81 -16.34
CA SER A 36 1.66 -10.54 -16.65
C SER A 36 2.36 -9.31 -16.08
N GLY A 37 3.51 -9.48 -15.40
CA GLY A 37 4.21 -8.40 -14.69
C GLY A 37 4.81 -8.86 -13.37
N VAL A 38 5.22 -7.92 -12.53
CA VAL A 38 5.82 -8.20 -11.22
C VAL A 38 4.77 -8.00 -10.13
N ARG A 39 4.52 -9.04 -9.32
CA ARG A 39 3.69 -8.90 -8.11
C ARG A 39 4.57 -8.35 -6.99
N VAL A 40 4.20 -7.20 -6.46
CA VAL A 40 4.87 -6.52 -5.37
C VAL A 40 4.01 -6.60 -4.13
N THR A 41 4.59 -7.04 -3.01
CA THR A 41 3.97 -7.02 -1.68
C THR A 41 4.61 -5.89 -0.89
N GLN A 42 3.78 -5.07 -0.24
CA GLN A 42 4.24 -3.91 0.52
C GLN A 42 3.58 -3.87 1.89
N ASP A 43 4.37 -3.69 2.94
CA ASP A 43 3.85 -3.33 4.25
C ASP A 43 3.73 -1.80 4.31
N LEU A 44 2.52 -1.31 4.57
CA LEU A 44 2.17 0.10 4.51
C LEU A 44 1.47 0.55 5.80
N THR A 45 1.83 1.74 6.25
CA THR A 45 1.19 2.43 7.38
C THR A 45 0.73 3.82 6.95
N VAL A 46 -0.53 4.15 7.22
CA VAL A 46 -1.06 5.52 7.08
C VAL A 46 -0.98 6.19 8.44
N GLU A 47 -0.08 7.16 8.58
CA GLU A 47 0.12 7.94 9.79
C GLU A 47 -0.73 9.21 9.73
N ILE A 48 -1.24 9.65 10.89
CA ILE A 48 -1.93 10.94 11.06
C ILE A 48 -0.94 11.87 11.77
N GLU A 49 -0.77 13.10 11.29
CA GLU A 49 0.07 14.11 11.94
C GLU A 49 -0.35 14.29 13.42
N GLU A 50 0.62 14.33 14.34
CA GLU A 50 0.44 14.45 15.80
C GLU A 50 -0.30 13.27 16.49
N SER A 51 -0.56 12.16 15.80
CA SER A 51 -1.16 10.95 16.40
C SER A 51 -0.12 9.86 16.67
N GLU A 52 -0.15 9.29 17.87
CA GLU A 52 0.65 8.09 18.20
C GLU A 52 0.11 6.81 17.56
N THR A 53 -1.20 6.77 17.27
CA THR A 53 -1.84 5.62 16.62
C THR A 53 -2.05 5.92 15.12
N PRO A 54 -1.55 5.07 14.21
CA PRO A 54 -1.78 5.27 12.78
C PRO A 54 -3.25 5.06 12.43
N ALA A 55 -3.69 5.61 11.30
CA ALA A 55 -5.03 5.37 10.77
C ALA A 55 -5.20 3.93 10.29
N LEU A 56 -4.19 3.42 9.58
CA LEU A 56 -4.26 2.14 8.88
C LEU A 56 -2.90 1.45 8.87
N ALA A 57 -2.92 0.14 9.04
CA ALA A 57 -1.79 -0.74 8.74
C ALA A 57 -2.26 -1.84 7.77
N ALA A 58 -1.49 -2.09 6.71
CA ALA A 58 -1.85 -3.05 5.68
C ALA A 58 -0.65 -3.73 5.03
N GLN A 59 -0.89 -4.94 4.53
CA GLN A 59 -0.05 -5.62 3.56
C GLN A 59 -0.75 -5.55 2.21
N TRP A 60 -0.25 -4.67 1.33
CA TRP A 60 -0.84 -4.32 0.05
C TRP A 60 -0.17 -5.12 -1.08
N LEU A 61 -0.98 -5.72 -1.95
CA LEU A 61 -0.54 -6.40 -3.16
C LEU A 61 -0.75 -5.53 -4.41
N THR A 62 0.32 -5.31 -5.16
CA THR A 62 0.27 -4.55 -6.42
C THR A 62 0.84 -5.39 -7.54
N LEU A 63 0.11 -5.53 -8.65
CA LEU A 63 0.66 -6.09 -9.89
C LEU A 63 1.20 -4.95 -10.75
N VAL A 64 2.51 -4.89 -10.91
CA VAL A 64 3.19 -3.94 -11.79
C VAL A 64 3.26 -4.54 -13.19
N VAL A 65 2.38 -4.08 -14.07
CA VAL A 65 2.31 -4.52 -15.47
C VAL A 65 3.27 -3.66 -16.32
N PRO A 66 4.15 -4.28 -17.12
CA PRO A 66 5.00 -3.56 -18.07
C PRO A 66 4.15 -2.71 -19.01
N ARG A 67 4.62 -1.52 -19.33
CA ARG A 67 3.98 -0.75 -20.41
C ARG A 67 4.20 -1.52 -21.72
N PRO A 68 3.18 -1.73 -22.57
CA PRO A 68 3.40 -2.27 -23.89
C PRO A 68 4.42 -1.40 -24.63
N ALA A 69 5.34 -2.04 -25.38
CA ALA A 69 6.23 -1.32 -26.28
C ALA A 69 5.40 -0.53 -27.31
N PRO A 70 5.89 0.65 -27.75
CA PRO A 70 5.20 1.45 -28.76
C PRO A 70 5.01 0.69 -30.08
#